data_AF-A0A453QKG5-F1
#
_entry.id   AF-A0A453QKG5-F1
#
_cell.length_a   1.000
_cell.length_b   1.000
_cell.length_c   1.000
_cell.angle_alpha   90.00
_cell.angle_beta   90.00
_cell.angle_gamma   90.00
#
_symmetry.space_group_name_H-M   'P 1'
#
loop_
_entity.id
_entity.type
_entity.pdbx_description
1 polymer ?
#
loop_
_entity_poly.entity_id
_entity_poly.type
_entity_poly.pdbx_seq_one_letter_code
_entity_poly.pdbx_strand_id
1 'polypeptide(L)'
;LTISKKNQHRPASESSGGACDMFAGAWVADESYPLYDSASCPFVRGEFDCRRFSRPDKQYLKYRWQPSPPCSPPRFDGLALLRMWGGKKVMFVGDSLALNQYESLLCMIHAAAPDARATVSPRSGRVDPATTVTFDEYNVTLVYYLSHYLVDIVSEKAGRVLKLDKIDEGRNWLGADVLVFDSWHWWPRSGKDQP
;
A
#
# COMPACT_ATOMS: atom_id res chain seq x y z
N LEU A 1 29.73 -4.07 -15.11
CA LEU A 1 29.38 -5.10 -14.10
C LEU A 1 28.53 -6.15 -14.80
N THR A 2 29.11 -7.32 -15.07
CA THR A 2 28.47 -8.40 -15.84
C THR A 2 28.05 -9.48 -14.85
N ILE A 3 26.75 -9.65 -14.63
CA ILE A 3 26.23 -10.69 -13.75
C ILE A 3 26.08 -11.98 -14.55
N SER A 4 26.90 -12.98 -14.25
CA SER A 4 26.82 -14.32 -14.81
C SER A 4 25.73 -15.12 -14.08
N LYS A 5 24.71 -15.59 -14.82
CA LYS A 5 23.70 -16.53 -14.30
C LYS A 5 24.17 -17.96 -14.59
N LYS A 6 24.43 -18.75 -13.54
CA LYS A 6 24.47 -20.22 -13.62
C LYS A 6 23.14 -20.78 -13.12
N ASN A 7 22.39 -21.41 -14.03
CA ASN A 7 21.23 -22.25 -13.72
C ASN A 7 21.67 -23.52 -12.98
N GLN A 8 20.84 -24.03 -12.06
CA GLN A 8 20.05 -25.26 -12.28
C GLN A 8 19.26 -25.67 -11.02
N HIS A 9 17.95 -25.56 -11.09
CA HIS A 9 17.02 -26.47 -10.41
C HIS A 9 16.06 -27.02 -11.47
N ARG A 10 15.95 -28.34 -11.54
CA ARG A 10 15.01 -29.08 -12.41
C ARG A 10 13.58 -28.77 -11.95
N PRO A 11 12.61 -28.53 -12.85
CA PRO A 11 11.23 -28.46 -12.43
C PRO A 11 10.73 -29.88 -12.13
N ALA A 12 10.13 -30.05 -10.96
CA ALA A 12 9.18 -31.12 -10.72
C ALA A 12 8.02 -30.94 -11.70
N SER A 13 7.44 -32.04 -12.18
CA SER A 13 6.38 -32.08 -13.19
C SER A 13 5.23 -31.11 -12.86
N GLU A 14 5.14 -30.02 -13.61
CA GLU A 14 4.02 -29.09 -13.57
C GLU A 14 2.79 -29.76 -14.20
N SER A 15 1.72 -29.84 -13.41
CA SER A 15 0.37 -30.03 -13.93
C SER A 15 0.08 -28.93 -14.97
N SER A 16 -0.47 -29.34 -16.11
CA SER A 16 -0.75 -28.52 -17.30
C SER A 16 -1.88 -27.50 -17.11
N GLY A 17 -1.70 -26.55 -16.20
CA GLY A 17 -2.46 -25.30 -16.08
C GLY A 17 -1.47 -24.20 -15.73
N GLY A 18 -1.26 -23.24 -16.62
CA GLY A 18 -0.26 -22.18 -16.42
C GLY A 18 -0.46 -21.47 -15.08
N ALA A 19 0.63 -21.09 -14.41
CA ALA A 19 0.54 -20.34 -13.16
C ALA A 19 -0.30 -19.05 -13.37
N CYS A 20 -1.15 -18.72 -12.40
CA CYS A 20 -1.93 -17.48 -12.42
C CYS A 20 -0.99 -16.27 -12.25
N ASP A 21 -0.88 -15.45 -13.30
CA ASP A 21 -0.23 -14.14 -13.25
C ASP A 21 -1.27 -13.05 -12.96
N MET A 22 -1.30 -12.58 -11.70
CA MET A 22 -2.22 -11.54 -11.24
C MET A 22 -1.99 -10.17 -11.89
N PHE A 23 -0.86 -9.97 -12.56
CA PHE A 23 -0.46 -8.70 -13.18
C PHE A 23 -0.64 -8.69 -14.71
N ALA A 24 -0.97 -9.83 -15.31
CA ALA A 24 -1.32 -9.93 -16.72
C ALA A 24 -2.84 -9.92 -16.90
N GLY A 25 -3.38 -8.90 -17.57
CA GLY A 25 -4.82 -8.72 -17.68
C GLY A 25 -5.21 -7.42 -18.36
N ALA A 26 -6.44 -6.99 -18.12
CA ALA A 26 -6.97 -5.75 -18.66
C ALA A 26 -7.85 -5.02 -17.65
N TRP A 27 -7.93 -3.70 -17.81
CA TRP A 27 -8.96 -2.90 -17.15
C TRP A 27 -10.29 -3.12 -17.85
N VAL A 28 -11.31 -3.49 -17.07
CA VAL A 28 -12.68 -3.69 -17.56
C VAL A 28 -13.62 -2.73 -16.85
N ALA A 29 -14.63 -2.23 -17.58
CA ALA A 29 -15.69 -1.43 -16.99
C ALA A 29 -16.57 -2.31 -16.09
N ASP A 30 -16.91 -1.79 -14.91
CA ASP A 30 -17.65 -2.49 -13.88
C ASP A 30 -18.55 -1.50 -13.11
N GLU A 31 -19.86 -1.62 -13.32
CA GLU A 31 -20.82 -0.69 -12.71
C GLU A 31 -20.94 -0.83 -11.19
N SER A 32 -20.50 -1.97 -10.63
CA SER A 32 -20.49 -2.19 -9.18
C SER A 32 -19.42 -1.36 -8.45
N TYR A 33 -18.44 -0.81 -9.18
CA TYR A 33 -17.41 0.07 -8.62
C TYR A 33 -17.90 1.52 -8.45
N PRO A 34 -17.27 2.34 -7.60
CA PRO A 34 -16.09 2.04 -6.77
C PRO A 34 -16.44 1.19 -5.52
N LEU A 35 -15.41 0.60 -4.91
CA LEU A 35 -15.56 -0.18 -3.67
C LEU A 35 -15.91 0.69 -2.43
N TYR A 36 -15.72 1.99 -2.52
CA TYR A 36 -16.08 2.96 -1.50
C TYR A 36 -16.34 4.34 -2.13
N ASP A 37 -17.11 5.19 -1.45
CA ASP A 37 -17.22 6.60 -1.82
C ASP A 37 -16.13 7.41 -1.09
N SER A 38 -15.16 7.96 -1.85
CA SER A 38 -14.08 8.79 -1.31
C SER A 38 -14.59 9.97 -0.48
N ALA A 39 -15.71 10.59 -0.89
CA ALA A 39 -16.26 11.76 -0.22
C ALA A 39 -16.85 11.44 1.18
N SER A 40 -17.11 10.16 1.45
CA SER A 40 -17.61 9.68 2.74
C SER A 40 -16.53 9.12 3.67
N CYS A 41 -15.32 8.91 3.15
CA CYS A 41 -14.24 8.30 3.92
C CYS A 41 -13.52 9.33 4.81
N PRO A 42 -13.38 9.09 6.13
CA PRO A 42 -12.69 10.03 7.01
C PRO A 42 -11.16 9.94 6.95
N PHE A 43 -10.62 8.92 6.29
CA PHE A 43 -9.17 8.65 6.24
C PHE A 43 -8.48 9.23 5.01
N VAL A 44 -9.23 9.54 3.96
CA VAL A 44 -8.64 10.07 2.73
C VAL A 44 -8.28 11.54 2.93
N ARG A 45 -7.03 11.89 2.63
CA ARG A 45 -6.59 13.27 2.63
C ARG A 45 -7.23 14.05 1.49
N GLY A 46 -7.37 15.37 1.68
CA GLY A 46 -7.96 16.24 0.66
C GLY A 46 -7.24 16.13 -0.68
N GLU A 47 -5.91 16.05 -0.66
CA GLU A 47 -5.04 15.93 -1.82
C GLU A 47 -5.38 14.71 -2.72
N PHE A 48 -6.02 13.67 -2.17
CA PHE A 48 -6.44 12.48 -2.91
C PHE A 48 -7.95 12.41 -3.18
N ASP A 49 -8.76 13.33 -2.64
CA ASP A 49 -10.21 13.35 -2.84
C ASP A 49 -10.62 14.22 -4.05
N CYS A 50 -10.41 13.69 -5.26
CA CYS A 50 -10.76 14.40 -6.49
C CYS A 50 -12.24 14.83 -6.55
N ARG A 51 -13.15 14.09 -5.91
CA ARG A 51 -14.58 14.42 -5.91
C ARG A 51 -14.88 15.63 -5.04
N ARG A 52 -14.28 15.72 -3.85
CA ARG A 52 -14.36 16.90 -3.00
C ARG A 52 -13.77 18.14 -3.67
N PHE A 53 -12.76 17.96 -4.52
CA PHE A 53 -12.19 19.03 -5.35
C PHE A 53 -12.87 19.16 -6.73
N SER A 54 -14.15 18.75 -6.82
CA SER A 54 -15.05 19.04 -7.94
C SER A 54 -14.65 18.46 -9.29
N ARG A 55 -13.88 17.36 -9.32
CA ARG A 55 -13.68 16.62 -10.57
C ARG A 55 -15.04 16.12 -11.10
N PRO A 56 -15.46 16.50 -12.32
CA PRO A 56 -16.81 16.26 -12.80
C PRO A 56 -17.03 14.86 -13.38
N ASP A 57 -15.99 14.29 -14.01
CA ASP A 57 -16.05 12.94 -14.60
C ASP A 57 -15.99 11.86 -13.53
N LYS A 58 -16.76 10.77 -13.69
CA LYS A 58 -16.84 9.65 -12.73
C LYS A 58 -16.42 8.31 -13.32
N GLN A 59 -16.13 8.27 -14.62
CA GLN A 59 -15.81 7.05 -15.36
C GLN A 59 -14.53 6.39 -14.84
N TYR A 60 -13.57 7.17 -14.33
CA TYR A 60 -12.34 6.63 -13.74
C TYR A 60 -12.60 5.73 -12.53
N LEU A 61 -13.72 5.92 -11.82
CA LEU A 61 -14.12 5.09 -10.68
C LEU A 61 -14.74 3.76 -11.10
N LYS A 62 -15.04 3.56 -12.38
CA LYS A 62 -15.81 2.42 -12.90
C LYS A 62 -14.94 1.33 -13.52
N TYR A 63 -13.64 1.33 -13.23
CA TYR A 63 -12.72 0.34 -13.77
C TYR A 63 -12.23 -0.62 -12.69
N ARG A 64 -12.23 -1.90 -13.04
CA ARG A 64 -11.63 -2.98 -12.25
C ARG A 64 -10.57 -3.70 -13.06
N TRP A 65 -9.49 -4.09 -12.40
CA TRP A 65 -8.48 -4.96 -12.98
C TRP A 65 -9.02 -6.41 -13.09
N GLN A 66 -8.96 -6.98 -14.30
CA GLN A 66 -9.34 -8.37 -14.58
C GLN A 66 -8.10 -9.14 -15.06
N PRO A 67 -7.48 -9.96 -14.19
CA PRO A 67 -6.42 -10.87 -14.58
C PRO A 67 -6.88 -11.85 -15.66
N SER A 68 -5.95 -12.27 -16.51
CA SER A 68 -6.17 -13.27 -17.54
C SER A 68 -6.33 -14.67 -16.92
N PRO A 69 -7.08 -15.59 -17.55
CA PRO A 69 -7.11 -16.98 -17.10
C PRO A 69 -5.70 -17.57 -16.95
N PRO A 70 -5.49 -18.46 -15.95
CA PRO A 70 -6.49 -19.08 -15.09
C PRO A 70 -6.82 -18.31 -13.80
N CYS A 71 -6.43 -17.03 -13.70
CA CYS A 71 -6.74 -16.22 -12.54
C CYS A 71 -8.25 -15.92 -12.43
N SER A 72 -8.81 -16.12 -11.24
CA SER A 72 -10.18 -15.72 -10.91
C SER A 72 -10.23 -15.24 -9.45
N PRO A 73 -9.62 -14.09 -9.13
CA PRO A 73 -9.62 -13.58 -7.76
C PRO A 73 -11.05 -13.28 -7.29
N PRO A 74 -11.38 -13.55 -6.02
CA PRO A 74 -12.68 -13.19 -5.47
C PRO A 74 -12.85 -11.67 -5.44
N ARG A 75 -14.10 -11.23 -5.34
CA ARG A 75 -14.40 -9.82 -5.03
C ARG A 75 -13.85 -9.47 -3.65
N PHE A 76 -13.47 -8.21 -3.49
CA PHE A 76 -13.05 -7.71 -2.20
C PHE A 76 -14.20 -7.78 -1.20
N ASP A 77 -13.94 -8.39 -0.04
CA ASP A 77 -14.82 -8.42 1.12
C ASP A 77 -14.04 -7.90 2.32
N GLY A 78 -14.33 -6.66 2.72
CA GLY A 78 -13.63 -5.99 3.81
C GLY A 78 -13.91 -6.61 5.19
N LEU A 79 -15.09 -7.20 5.40
CA LEU A 79 -15.42 -7.88 6.65
C LEU A 79 -14.67 -9.22 6.75
N ALA A 80 -14.58 -9.96 5.66
CA ALA A 80 -13.76 -11.17 5.60
C ALA A 80 -12.27 -10.85 5.83
N LEU A 81 -11.76 -9.76 5.23
CA LEU A 81 -10.39 -9.29 5.46
C LEU A 81 -10.15 -8.96 6.93
N LEU A 82 -11.02 -8.15 7.55
CA LEU A 82 -10.91 -7.78 8.96
C LEU A 82 -10.90 -8.99 9.89
N ARG A 83 -11.75 -9.99 9.63
CA ARG A 83 -11.76 -11.25 10.40
C ARG A 83 -10.47 -12.05 10.19
N MET A 84 -9.99 -12.14 8.95
CA MET A 84 -8.74 -12.84 8.62
C MET A 84 -7.53 -12.18 9.29
N TRP A 85 -7.55 -10.85 9.39
CA TRP A 85 -6.47 -10.06 10.00
C TRP A 85 -6.66 -9.83 11.49
N GLY A 86 -7.65 -10.44 12.14
CA GLY A 86 -7.90 -10.23 13.56
C GLY A 86 -6.64 -10.41 14.40
N GLY A 87 -6.29 -9.37 15.18
CA GLY A 87 -5.08 -9.34 16.00
C GLY A 87 -3.77 -9.03 15.27
N LYS A 88 -3.80 -8.71 13.97
CA LYS A 88 -2.59 -8.46 13.16
C LYS A 88 -2.25 -6.98 13.02
N LYS A 89 -0.96 -6.73 12.85
CA LYS A 89 -0.39 -5.44 12.46
C LYS A 89 0.10 -5.50 11.01
N VAL A 90 -0.51 -4.69 10.15
CA VAL A 90 -0.15 -4.54 8.73
C VAL A 90 0.54 -3.19 8.54
N MET A 91 1.74 -3.18 7.97
CA MET A 91 2.54 -1.97 7.81
C MET A 91 2.90 -1.72 6.35
N PHE A 92 2.54 -0.54 5.86
CA PHE A 92 2.96 0.02 4.59
C PHE A 92 4.19 0.88 4.83
N VAL A 93 5.32 0.55 4.21
CA VAL A 93 6.59 1.25 4.38
C VAL A 93 7.01 1.80 3.03
N GLY A 94 7.13 3.11 2.90
CA GLY A 94 7.53 3.70 1.63
C GLY A 94 7.30 5.19 1.52
N ASP A 95 7.21 5.64 0.28
CA ASP A 95 6.95 7.04 -0.07
C ASP A 95 5.44 7.36 -0.15
N SER A 96 5.08 8.47 -0.79
CA SER A 96 3.70 8.92 -0.93
C SER A 96 2.79 7.95 -1.69
N LEU A 97 3.34 7.02 -2.49
CA LEU A 97 2.56 5.98 -3.15
C LEU A 97 2.11 4.90 -2.16
N ALA A 98 2.96 4.53 -1.19
CA ALA A 98 2.57 3.66 -0.08
C ALA A 98 1.48 4.31 0.78
N LEU A 99 1.58 5.62 1.05
CA LEU A 99 0.53 6.38 1.74
C LEU A 99 -0.80 6.28 0.99
N ASN A 100 -0.79 6.44 -0.34
CA ASN A 100 -2.00 6.39 -1.14
C ASN A 100 -2.66 5.00 -1.09
N GLN A 101 -1.88 3.92 -1.16
CA GLN A 101 -2.40 2.54 -1.01
C GLN A 101 -2.96 2.29 0.39
N TYR A 102 -2.25 2.75 1.43
CA TYR A 102 -2.69 2.67 2.82
C TYR A 102 -4.05 3.37 3.04
N GLU A 103 -4.20 4.62 2.59
CA GLU A 103 -5.46 5.36 2.72
C GLU A 103 -6.60 4.71 1.93
N SER A 104 -6.31 4.18 0.74
CA SER A 104 -7.31 3.43 -0.05
C SER A 104 -7.83 2.20 0.70
N LEU A 105 -6.93 1.44 1.32
CA LEU A 105 -7.31 0.26 2.11
C LEU A 105 -8.11 0.65 3.35
N LEU A 106 -7.73 1.71 4.07
CA LEU A 106 -8.52 2.22 5.19
C LEU A 106 -9.96 2.57 4.77
N CYS A 107 -10.13 3.24 3.63
CA CYS A 107 -11.45 3.58 3.14
C CYS A 107 -12.28 2.36 2.71
N MET A 108 -11.65 1.36 2.07
CA MET A 108 -12.32 0.10 1.73
C MET A 108 -12.78 -0.67 2.99
N ILE A 109 -11.95 -0.68 4.04
CA ILE A 109 -12.30 -1.32 5.31
C ILE A 109 -13.43 -0.54 6.00
N HIS A 110 -13.34 0.79 6.05
CA HIS A 110 -14.37 1.63 6.63
C HIS A 110 -15.72 1.49 5.93
N ALA A 111 -15.74 1.43 4.59
CA ALA A 111 -16.97 1.19 3.83
C ALA A 111 -17.61 -0.17 4.15
N ALA A 112 -16.80 -1.20 4.45
CA ALA A 112 -17.28 -2.52 4.82
C ALA A 112 -17.76 -2.61 6.28
N ALA A 113 -17.23 -1.76 7.17
CA ALA A 113 -17.55 -1.71 8.59
C ALA A 113 -17.67 -0.26 9.09
N PRO A 114 -18.70 0.49 8.66
CA PRO A 114 -18.80 1.94 8.92
C PRO A 114 -18.95 2.29 10.40
N ASP A 115 -19.55 1.39 11.18
CA ASP A 115 -19.79 1.57 12.62
C ASP A 115 -18.62 1.07 13.49
N ALA A 116 -17.58 0.46 12.90
CA ALA A 116 -16.42 0.01 13.64
C ALA A 116 -15.60 1.20 14.15
N ARG A 117 -15.25 1.18 15.44
CA ARG A 117 -14.47 2.24 16.06
C ARG A 117 -13.03 2.18 15.55
N ALA A 118 -12.60 3.28 14.94
CA ALA A 118 -11.24 3.44 14.45
C ALA A 118 -10.45 4.43 15.32
N THR A 119 -9.38 3.94 15.96
CA THR A 119 -8.47 4.78 16.75
C THR A 119 -7.26 5.18 15.90
N VAL A 120 -6.97 6.49 15.81
CA VAL A 120 -5.87 7.05 15.00
C VAL A 120 -4.73 7.58 15.88
N SER A 121 -3.48 7.28 15.54
CA SER A 121 -2.28 7.83 16.18
C SER A 121 -1.14 8.08 15.18
N PRO A 122 -0.39 9.19 15.27
CA PRO A 122 -0.51 10.28 16.24
C PRO A 122 -1.79 11.09 16.00
N ARG A 123 -2.40 11.60 17.09
CA ARG A 123 -3.60 12.45 17.01
C ARG A 123 -3.33 13.84 16.40
N SER A 124 -2.06 14.24 16.30
CA SER A 124 -1.63 15.52 15.73
C SER A 124 -0.96 15.28 14.40
N GLY A 125 -1.32 16.04 13.36
CA GLY A 125 -0.68 16.06 12.02
C GLY A 125 0.79 16.53 12.01
N ARG A 126 1.56 16.15 13.03
CA ARG A 126 3.02 16.15 12.98
C ARG A 126 3.43 15.01 12.05
N VAL A 127 4.48 15.26 11.28
CA VAL A 127 5.20 14.24 10.51
C VAL A 127 5.97 13.38 11.50
N ASP A 128 5.25 12.54 12.24
CA ASP A 128 5.80 11.36 12.92
C ASP A 128 5.90 10.29 11.83
N PRO A 129 7.04 9.58 11.66
CA PRO A 129 7.21 8.70 10.51
C PRO A 129 6.11 7.63 10.42
N ALA A 130 5.38 7.34 11.50
CA ALA A 130 4.27 6.41 11.49
C ALA A 130 2.90 7.09 11.68
N THR A 131 1.93 6.79 10.81
CA THR A 131 0.50 7.01 11.03
C THR A 131 -0.19 5.66 11.18
N THR A 132 -0.93 5.47 12.26
CA THR A 132 -1.54 4.20 12.65
C THR A 132 -3.05 4.36 12.79
N VAL A 133 -3.80 3.40 12.27
CA VAL A 133 -5.24 3.25 12.48
C VAL A 133 -5.51 1.84 13.01
N THR A 134 -6.22 1.74 14.13
CA THR A 134 -6.68 0.47 14.70
C THR A 134 -8.19 0.38 14.61
N PHE A 135 -8.69 -0.71 13.99
CA PHE A 135 -10.11 -1.08 14.01
C PHE A 135 -10.36 -1.96 15.24
N ASP A 136 -10.93 -1.35 16.28
CA ASP A 136 -10.85 -1.85 17.65
C ASP A 136 -11.63 -3.16 17.85
N GLU A 137 -12.80 -3.30 17.22
CA GLU A 137 -13.63 -4.50 17.31
C GLU A 137 -12.95 -5.74 16.72
N TYR A 138 -12.03 -5.52 15.77
CA TYR A 138 -11.29 -6.59 15.09
C TYR A 138 -9.85 -6.72 15.61
N ASN A 139 -9.39 -5.77 16.42
CA ASN A 139 -7.99 -5.65 16.84
C ASN A 139 -7.04 -5.71 15.62
N VAL A 140 -7.39 -5.02 14.54
CA VAL A 140 -6.60 -4.92 13.31
C VAL A 140 -5.92 -3.56 13.29
N THR A 141 -4.59 -3.54 13.22
CA THR A 141 -3.81 -2.31 13.16
C THR A 141 -3.18 -2.15 11.78
N LEU A 142 -3.47 -1.05 11.09
CA LEU A 142 -2.76 -0.63 9.90
C LEU A 142 -1.82 0.52 10.24
N VAL A 143 -0.62 0.47 9.70
CA VAL A 143 0.41 1.48 9.89
C VAL A 143 0.94 1.92 8.52
N TYR A 144 1.02 3.22 8.29
CA TYR A 144 1.87 3.79 7.27
C TYR A 144 3.16 4.29 7.92
N TYR A 145 4.31 3.87 7.42
CA TYR A 145 5.64 4.29 7.84
C TYR A 145 6.36 4.98 6.67
N LEU A 146 6.58 6.29 6.77
CA LEU A 146 7.28 7.06 5.73
C LEU A 146 8.76 6.69 5.71
N SER A 147 9.19 6.09 4.61
CA SER A 147 10.60 5.87 4.30
C SER A 147 10.81 6.02 2.79
N HIS A 148 11.25 7.21 2.37
CA HIS A 148 11.31 7.60 0.95
C HIS A 148 12.10 6.62 0.07
N TYR A 149 13.22 6.10 0.59
CA TYR A 149 14.15 5.24 -0.14
C TYR A 149 14.34 3.85 0.48
N LEU A 150 13.61 3.54 1.57
CA LEU A 150 13.77 2.36 2.44
C LEU A 150 15.12 2.25 3.16
N VAL A 151 16.20 2.77 2.56
CA VAL A 151 17.54 2.83 3.13
C VAL A 151 17.76 4.14 3.90
N ASP A 152 18.79 4.14 4.74
CA ASP A 152 19.05 5.28 5.61
C ASP A 152 19.54 6.51 4.82
N ILE A 153 19.01 7.68 5.21
CA ILE A 153 19.51 8.98 4.79
C ILE A 153 20.29 9.58 5.96
N VAL A 154 21.59 9.82 5.76
CA VAL A 154 22.47 10.36 6.80
C VAL A 154 23.08 11.69 6.38
N SER A 155 23.34 12.56 7.35
CA SER A 155 24.07 13.81 7.13
C SER A 155 25.57 13.57 7.23
N GLU A 156 26.29 13.78 6.14
CA GLU A 156 27.75 13.76 6.07
C GLU A 156 28.31 15.14 5.70
N LYS A 157 29.65 15.27 5.68
CA LYS A 157 30.32 16.52 5.25
C LYS A 157 29.94 16.94 3.83
N ALA A 158 29.63 15.97 2.96
CA ALA A 158 29.21 16.21 1.58
C ALA A 158 27.72 16.60 1.44
N GLY A 159 26.96 16.61 2.54
CA GLY A 159 25.51 16.83 2.56
C GLY A 159 24.73 15.58 2.98
N ARG A 160 23.46 15.50 2.62
CA ARG A 160 22.63 14.31 2.85
C ARG A 160 23.02 13.22 1.87
N VAL A 161 23.27 12.02 2.38
CA VAL A 161 23.76 10.87 1.63
C VAL A 161 22.85 9.67 1.88
N LEU A 162 22.51 8.96 0.82
CA LEU A 162 21.85 7.66 0.88
C LEU A 162 22.88 6.56 1.19
N LYS A 163 22.66 5.80 2.26
CA LYS A 163 23.46 4.62 2.61
C LYS A 163 22.78 3.37 2.08
N LEU A 164 23.09 3.01 0.83
CA LEU A 164 22.46 1.89 0.12
C LEU A 164 22.66 0.52 0.79
N ASP A 165 23.60 0.41 1.72
CA ASP A 165 23.95 -0.78 2.49
C ASP A 165 23.42 -0.75 3.94
N LYS A 166 22.59 0.25 4.31
CA LYS A 166 22.05 0.40 5.66
C LYS A 166 20.53 0.63 5.69
N ILE A 167 19.92 0.07 6.73
CA ILE A 167 18.47 0.07 6.96
C ILE A 167 18.18 0.11 8.47
N ASP A 168 18.86 1.00 9.19
CA ASP A 168 18.75 1.12 10.65
C ASP A 168 17.31 1.43 11.09
N GLU A 169 16.53 2.13 10.24
CA GLU A 169 15.08 2.33 10.46
C GLU A 169 14.27 1.03 10.43
N GLY A 170 14.78 -0.03 9.80
CA GLY A 170 14.13 -1.34 9.66
C GLY A 170 13.75 -1.99 11.00
N ARG A 171 14.44 -1.62 12.09
CA ARG A 171 14.10 -2.05 13.46
C ARG A 171 12.68 -1.61 13.88
N ASN A 172 12.15 -0.52 13.31
CA ASN A 172 10.83 0.00 13.62
C ASN A 172 9.72 -0.80 12.92
N TRP A 173 10.06 -1.61 11.92
CA TRP A 173 9.12 -2.45 11.18
C TRP A 173 8.97 -3.84 11.80
N LEU A 174 9.85 -4.18 12.75
CA LEU A 174 9.80 -5.44 13.48
C LEU A 174 8.48 -5.57 14.24
N GLY A 175 7.90 -6.77 14.21
CA GLY A 175 6.62 -7.06 14.84
C GLY A 175 5.38 -6.66 14.02
N ALA A 176 5.55 -6.25 12.75
CA ALA A 176 4.46 -6.32 11.78
C ALA A 176 4.25 -7.76 11.31
N ASP A 177 2.99 -8.18 11.18
CA ASP A 177 2.60 -9.47 10.62
C ASP A 177 2.64 -9.46 9.09
N VAL A 178 2.40 -8.29 8.50
CA VAL A 178 2.43 -8.06 7.05
C VAL A 178 3.17 -6.76 6.78
N LEU A 179 4.11 -6.80 5.84
CA LEU A 179 4.85 -5.64 5.35
C LEU A 179 4.59 -5.45 3.86
N VAL A 180 4.23 -4.22 3.49
CA VAL A 180 4.05 -3.78 2.11
C VAL A 180 5.06 -2.67 1.85
N PHE A 181 6.03 -2.94 1.00
CA PHE A 181 7.10 -1.98 0.68
C PHE A 181 6.83 -1.28 -0.65
N ASP A 182 7.12 0.01 -0.71
CA ASP A 182 7.21 0.79 -1.95
C ASP A 182 8.37 1.78 -1.87
N SER A 183 9.05 2.00 -2.99
CA SER A 183 9.99 3.10 -3.15
C SER A 183 10.27 3.34 -4.63
N TRP A 184 9.80 4.48 -5.15
CA TRP A 184 10.04 4.83 -6.54
C TRP A 184 10.05 6.34 -6.80
N HIS A 185 9.11 7.09 -6.23
CA HIS A 185 8.80 8.47 -6.64
C HIS A 185 10.01 9.42 -6.56
N TRP A 186 10.92 9.16 -5.62
CA TRP A 186 12.05 10.04 -5.30
C TRP A 186 13.36 9.64 -5.97
N TRP A 187 13.51 8.41 -6.44
CA TRP A 187 14.76 7.95 -7.09
C TRP A 187 15.17 8.78 -8.31
N PRO A 188 14.25 9.22 -9.19
CA PRO A 188 14.61 10.05 -10.34
C PRO A 188 14.85 11.53 -9.99
N ARG A 189 14.53 11.96 -8.76
CA ARG A 189 14.67 13.37 -8.34
C ARG A 189 16.11 13.67 -7.99
N SER A 190 16.53 14.92 -8.15
CA SER A 190 17.88 15.38 -7.79
C SER A 190 17.86 16.82 -7.27
N GLY A 191 18.84 17.21 -6.48
CA GLY A 191 18.99 18.58 -6.01
C GLY A 191 18.07 18.91 -4.83
N LYS A 192 17.57 20.15 -4.79
CA LYS A 192 16.81 20.70 -3.64
C LYS A 192 15.44 20.04 -3.44
N ASP A 193 14.94 19.36 -4.45
CA ASP A 193 13.63 18.71 -4.44
C ASP A 193 13.69 17.28 -3.89
N GLN A 194 14.89 16.74 -3.57
CA GLN A 194 14.97 15.47 -2.84
C GLN A 194 14.53 15.68 -1.38
N PRO A 195 13.75 14.73 -0.82
CA PRO A 195 13.19 14.83 0.52
C PRO A 195 14.28 14.96 1.58
#